data_AF-A0A7W4INZ1-F1
#
_entry.id   AF-A0A7W4INZ1-F1
#
_cell.length_a   1.000
_cell.length_b   1.000
_cell.length_c   1.000
_cell.angle_alpha   90.00
_cell.angle_beta   90.00
_cell.angle_gamma   90.00
#
_symmetry.space_group_name_H-M   'P 1'
#
loop_
_entity.id
_entity.type
_entity.pdbx_description
1 polymer ?
#
loop_
_entity_poly.entity_id
_entity_poly.type
_entity_poly.pdbx_seq_one_letter_code
_entity_poly.pdbx_strand_id
1 'polypeptide(L)'
;MMKDITGDRYFLMNIEKLYMNKVENFGMNYTADTLFTLEAQLPYPNKPEWANLVAKRIGTVPDDLVGPGLYALFFDDKLFYIGLHVTAEASFQAPVLDRWVRHIVGQTLRAKVICFRPKIMAKILKDLSGAPIDDIAACLPEGRATAYDQLVGQILTNGSHCTFNKARFAARNWDRIGPGNEATMLGRIRCVFQPVPAVCETLLVGAKGKERGNWVREVWLRPLEKQSIREFRPICNAETVPGTEREDVGVAEVEVAFKNIMKTTTFSAFGVTGVGMHPVTGRPASRAVVDVFDANTGEAPSESEVALAEAEGLCGEELRFRRSLSPAGVRIIDDLQEQCPDVLRVYYTDNKDLRVALATGRVLLVVTTSHGRLRISTLASVEVCQALGFEAEPIIGNTMRTRFYIDPAECASGALFAIAGAAAQVVVG
;
A
#
# COMPACT_ATOMS: atom_id res chain seq x y z
N MET A 1 13.78 -27.60 -39.90
CA MET A 1 13.70 -27.74 -38.44
C MET A 1 12.32 -27.30 -37.98
N MET A 2 11.35 -28.23 -37.94
CA MET A 2 10.10 -28.03 -37.20
C MET A 2 10.42 -28.32 -35.74
N LYS A 3 10.38 -27.29 -34.88
CA LYS A 3 10.53 -27.48 -33.43
C LYS A 3 9.22 -28.02 -32.87
N ASP A 4 9.41 -28.98 -31.98
CA ASP A 4 8.47 -29.89 -31.36
C ASP A 4 7.50 -29.14 -30.41
N ILE A 5 6.27 -28.89 -30.86
CA ILE A 5 5.19 -28.23 -30.07
C ILE A 5 4.48 -29.24 -29.13
N THR A 6 4.82 -30.53 -29.24
CA THR A 6 4.17 -31.61 -28.50
C THR A 6 4.67 -31.77 -27.06
N GLY A 7 5.86 -31.26 -26.74
CA GLY A 7 6.44 -31.32 -25.37
C GLY A 7 5.69 -30.44 -24.34
N ASP A 8 5.31 -29.21 -24.72
CA ASP A 8 4.66 -28.27 -23.79
C ASP A 8 3.24 -28.71 -23.38
N ARG A 9 2.51 -29.36 -24.29
CA ARG A 9 1.16 -29.88 -23.98
C ARG A 9 1.19 -31.07 -23.03
N TYR A 10 2.19 -31.96 -23.15
CA TYR A 10 2.34 -33.10 -22.25
C TYR A 10 2.77 -32.68 -20.84
N PHE A 11 3.56 -31.61 -20.72
CA PHE A 11 3.95 -31.05 -19.43
C PHE A 11 2.74 -30.44 -18.68
N LEU A 12 1.90 -29.67 -19.38
CA LEU A 12 0.69 -29.05 -18.80
C LEU A 12 -0.35 -30.08 -18.35
N MET A 13 -0.60 -31.15 -19.13
CA MET A 13 -1.55 -32.21 -18.76
C MET A 13 -1.13 -33.01 -17.52
N ASN A 14 0.18 -33.19 -17.29
CA ASN A 14 0.67 -33.93 -16.12
C ASN A 14 0.60 -33.09 -14.83
N ILE A 15 0.71 -31.76 -14.93
CA ILE A 15 0.46 -30.85 -13.80
C ILE A 15 -1.01 -30.90 -13.38
N GLU A 16 -1.96 -30.90 -14.31
CA GLU A 16 -3.40 -31.00 -13.99
C GLU A 16 -3.77 -32.27 -13.22
N LYS A 17 -3.18 -33.42 -13.57
CA LYS A 17 -3.44 -34.70 -12.86
C LYS A 17 -2.81 -34.75 -11.47
N LEU A 18 -1.62 -34.17 -11.29
CA LEU A 18 -1.00 -34.05 -9.95
C LEU A 18 -1.76 -33.04 -9.06
N TYR A 19 -2.36 -32.03 -9.69
CA TYR A 19 -3.11 -30.96 -9.05
C TYR A 19 -4.43 -31.44 -8.44
N MET A 20 -5.15 -32.33 -9.13
CA MET A 20 -6.45 -32.82 -8.66
C MET A 20 -6.39 -33.69 -7.39
N ASN A 21 -5.28 -34.41 -7.15
CA ASN A 21 -5.19 -35.38 -6.04
C ASN A 21 -4.65 -34.82 -4.71
N LYS A 22 -4.14 -33.57 -4.66
CA LYS A 22 -3.58 -32.97 -3.42
C LYS A 22 -4.45 -31.91 -2.75
N VAL A 23 -5.53 -31.45 -3.39
CA VAL A 23 -6.36 -30.33 -2.91
C VAL A 23 -7.43 -30.78 -1.88
N GLU A 24 -7.58 -32.08 -1.62
CA GLU A 24 -8.78 -32.58 -0.95
C GLU A 24 -8.82 -32.50 0.59
N ASN A 25 -7.72 -32.27 1.33
CA ASN A 25 -7.75 -32.55 2.79
C ASN A 25 -7.12 -31.54 3.77
N PHE A 26 -6.90 -30.27 3.40
CA PHE A 26 -6.50 -29.26 4.39
C PHE A 26 -7.71 -28.42 4.82
N GLY A 27 -8.01 -28.45 6.13
CA GLY A 27 -8.88 -27.46 6.76
C GLY A 27 -8.18 -26.11 6.70
N MET A 28 -8.78 -25.14 6.02
CA MET A 28 -8.09 -23.88 5.64
C MET A 28 -8.47 -22.72 6.55
N ASN A 29 -8.91 -23.01 7.77
CA ASN A 29 -9.30 -21.98 8.72
C ASN A 29 -8.73 -22.22 10.12
N TYR A 30 -8.34 -21.12 10.74
CA TYR A 30 -7.76 -21.08 12.07
C TYR A 30 -8.49 -20.02 12.89
N THR A 31 -8.72 -20.27 14.18
CA THR A 31 -9.11 -19.19 15.10
C THR A 31 -7.87 -18.35 15.42
N ALA A 32 -8.00 -17.03 15.47
CA ALA A 32 -6.84 -16.14 15.56
C ALA A 32 -6.07 -16.28 16.88
N ASP A 33 -6.71 -16.78 17.94
CA ASP A 33 -6.09 -17.08 19.24
C ASP A 33 -5.14 -18.29 19.19
N THR A 34 -5.26 -19.16 18.19
CA THR A 34 -4.31 -20.26 17.97
C THR A 34 -3.05 -19.80 17.23
N LEU A 35 -3.10 -18.62 16.59
CA LEU A 35 -2.02 -18.08 15.76
C LEU A 35 -1.36 -16.83 16.36
N PHE A 36 -2.08 -16.11 17.22
CA PHE A 36 -1.65 -14.81 17.73
C PHE A 36 -1.95 -14.64 19.22
N THR A 37 -1.23 -13.71 19.83
CA THR A 37 -1.55 -13.10 21.12
C THR A 37 -1.70 -11.59 20.94
N LEU A 38 -2.41 -10.92 21.84
CA LEU A 38 -2.51 -9.46 21.89
C LEU A 38 -1.66 -8.92 23.04
N GLU A 39 -0.90 -7.88 22.74
CA GLU A 39 -0.17 -7.12 23.75
C GLU A 39 -0.59 -5.66 23.72
N ALA A 40 -0.88 -5.11 24.89
CA ALA A 40 -1.01 -3.67 25.06
C ALA A 40 0.36 -3.01 24.98
N GLN A 41 0.41 -1.88 24.29
CA GLN A 41 1.58 -1.00 24.21
C GLN A 41 1.27 0.31 24.93
N LEU A 42 2.30 1.11 25.17
CA LEU A 42 2.09 2.46 25.68
C LEU A 42 1.18 3.26 24.73
N PRO A 43 0.15 3.95 25.26
CA PRO A 43 -0.70 4.84 24.49
C PRO A 43 0.13 5.86 23.72
N TYR A 44 -0.32 6.20 22.52
CA TYR A 44 0.29 7.29 21.75
C TYR A 44 -0.44 8.59 22.10
N PRO A 45 0.27 9.71 22.35
CA PRO A 45 -0.37 10.99 22.62
C PRO A 45 -1.37 11.38 21.53
N ASN A 46 -2.49 12.01 21.92
CA ASN A 46 -3.54 12.47 21.01
C ASN A 46 -4.18 11.34 20.19
N LYS A 47 -4.27 10.15 20.77
CA LYS A 47 -5.07 9.02 20.29
C LYS A 47 -5.87 8.42 21.45
N PRO A 48 -6.97 7.71 21.16
CA PRO A 48 -7.70 7.00 22.20
C PRO A 48 -6.80 6.00 22.92
N GLU A 49 -6.92 5.92 24.25
CA GLU A 49 -6.07 5.06 25.08
C GLU A 49 -6.17 3.58 24.70
N TRP A 50 -7.34 3.16 24.21
CA TRP A 50 -7.62 1.79 23.80
C TRP A 50 -7.01 1.39 22.44
N ALA A 51 -6.51 2.36 21.67
CA ALA A 51 -5.94 2.16 20.35
C ALA A 51 -4.43 1.90 20.44
N ASN A 52 -4.04 0.90 21.24
CA ASN A 52 -2.66 0.64 21.62
C ASN A 52 -2.29 -0.85 21.58
N LEU A 53 -3.06 -1.69 20.90
CA LEU A 53 -2.77 -3.11 20.78
C LEU A 53 -1.82 -3.42 19.61
N VAL A 54 -1.03 -4.47 19.80
CA VAL A 54 -0.25 -5.15 18.77
C VAL A 54 -0.56 -6.64 18.84
N ALA A 55 -0.83 -7.25 17.69
CA ALA A 55 -0.89 -8.70 17.58
C ALA A 55 0.53 -9.26 17.38
N LYS A 56 0.87 -10.33 18.11
CA LYS A 56 2.12 -11.07 17.91
C LYS A 56 1.82 -12.51 17.56
N ARG A 57 2.59 -13.07 16.65
CA ARG A 57 2.49 -14.49 16.31
C ARG A 57 2.93 -15.37 17.49
N ILE A 58 2.25 -16.49 17.67
CA ILE A 58 2.67 -17.58 18.54
C ILE A 58 3.02 -18.82 17.71
N GLY A 59 3.93 -19.65 18.21
CA GLY A 59 4.25 -20.95 17.61
C GLY A 59 4.88 -20.92 16.20
N THR A 60 4.93 -22.10 15.57
CA THR A 60 5.43 -22.33 14.21
C THR A 60 4.38 -21.95 13.17
N VAL A 61 4.81 -21.62 11.93
CA VAL A 61 3.85 -21.36 10.83
C VAL A 61 3.37 -22.72 10.33
N PRO A 62 2.05 -22.94 10.21
CA PRO A 62 1.51 -24.06 9.45
C PRO A 62 1.90 -24.00 7.97
N ASP A 63 2.22 -25.15 7.37
CA ASP A 63 2.67 -25.25 5.97
C ASP A 63 1.58 -24.83 4.95
N ASP A 64 0.31 -24.86 5.33
CA ASP A 64 -0.81 -24.39 4.52
C ASP A 64 -1.00 -22.86 4.58
N LEU A 65 -0.26 -22.16 5.45
CA LEU A 65 -0.31 -20.71 5.65
C LEU A 65 0.85 -19.94 5.01
N VAL A 66 1.54 -20.53 4.03
CA VAL A 66 2.64 -19.89 3.30
C VAL A 66 2.34 -19.70 1.81
N GLY A 67 3.04 -18.72 1.23
CA GLY A 67 3.03 -18.43 -0.19
C GLY A 67 2.03 -17.37 -0.63
N PRO A 68 1.99 -17.01 -1.92
CA PRO A 68 1.02 -16.06 -2.43
C PRO A 68 -0.40 -16.66 -2.40
N GLY A 69 -1.43 -15.86 -2.14
CA GLY A 69 -2.81 -16.39 -2.07
C GLY A 69 -3.88 -15.36 -1.72
N LEU A 70 -5.10 -15.84 -1.56
CA LEU A 70 -6.24 -15.07 -1.04
C LEU A 70 -6.50 -15.44 0.42
N TYR A 71 -6.85 -14.47 1.24
CA TYR A 71 -7.33 -14.71 2.60
C TYR A 71 -8.62 -13.98 2.89
N ALA A 72 -9.34 -14.48 3.87
CA ALA A 72 -10.53 -13.87 4.42
C ALA A 72 -10.46 -13.87 5.95
N LEU A 73 -11.09 -12.86 6.57
CA LEU A 73 -11.23 -12.74 8.01
C LEU A 73 -12.70 -12.66 8.38
N PHE A 74 -13.06 -13.40 9.42
CA PHE A 74 -14.41 -13.49 9.96
C PHE A 74 -14.41 -13.05 11.41
N PHE A 75 -15.51 -12.45 11.86
CA PHE A 75 -15.73 -12.06 13.23
C PHE A 75 -17.09 -12.59 13.66
N ASP A 76 -17.13 -13.43 14.69
CA ASP A 76 -18.32 -14.18 15.09
C ASP A 76 -18.96 -14.90 13.88
N ASP A 77 -18.13 -15.64 13.12
CA ASP A 77 -18.48 -16.39 11.89
C ASP A 77 -19.04 -15.55 10.73
N LYS A 78 -19.06 -14.21 10.82
CA LYS A 78 -19.43 -13.31 9.72
C LYS A 78 -18.22 -12.77 8.99
N LEU A 79 -18.22 -12.87 7.66
CA LEU A 79 -17.15 -12.31 6.84
C LEU A 79 -17.07 -10.78 7.01
N PHE A 80 -15.89 -10.26 7.36
CA PHE A 80 -15.68 -8.82 7.42
C PHE A 80 -14.58 -8.29 6.51
N TYR A 81 -13.65 -9.13 6.05
CA TYR A 81 -12.56 -8.70 5.17
C TYR A 81 -12.08 -9.80 4.24
N ILE A 82 -11.76 -9.44 3.00
CA ILE A 82 -11.01 -10.27 2.04
C ILE A 82 -9.76 -9.50 1.60
N GLY A 83 -8.64 -10.20 1.44
CA GLY A 83 -7.43 -9.62 0.88
C GLY A 83 -6.57 -10.63 0.14
N LEU A 84 -5.56 -10.12 -0.56
CA LEU A 84 -4.48 -10.95 -1.13
C LEU A 84 -3.18 -10.82 -0.33
N HIS A 85 -2.40 -11.89 -0.31
CA HIS A 85 -1.05 -11.93 0.26
C HIS A 85 -0.04 -12.26 -0.83
N VAL A 86 0.94 -11.38 -1.03
CA VAL A 86 2.08 -11.54 -1.94
C VAL A 86 3.24 -10.71 -1.39
N THR A 87 4.41 -11.32 -1.21
CA THR A 87 5.64 -10.59 -0.87
C THR A 87 6.19 -9.84 -2.08
N ALA A 88 7.19 -8.98 -1.87
CA ALA A 88 7.84 -8.29 -3.00
C ALA A 88 8.35 -9.26 -4.07
N GLU A 89 8.76 -10.47 -3.69
CA GLU A 89 9.35 -11.46 -4.60
C GLU A 89 8.41 -12.63 -4.93
N ALA A 90 7.15 -12.58 -4.48
CA ALA A 90 6.21 -13.71 -4.51
C ALA A 90 6.86 -15.03 -4.03
N SER A 91 7.46 -14.98 -2.84
CA SER A 91 8.00 -16.16 -2.18
C SER A 91 6.87 -17.11 -1.78
N PHE A 92 6.99 -18.38 -2.17
CA PHE A 92 6.06 -19.46 -1.81
C PHE A 92 6.25 -19.98 -0.37
N GLN A 93 7.25 -19.45 0.35
CA GLN A 93 7.56 -19.80 1.74
C GLN A 93 7.18 -18.69 2.73
N ALA A 94 6.73 -17.54 2.23
CA ALA A 94 6.42 -16.40 3.09
C ALA A 94 5.04 -16.53 3.75
N PRO A 95 4.92 -16.39 5.08
CA PRO A 95 3.68 -16.63 5.79
C PRO A 95 2.65 -15.52 5.58
N VAL A 96 1.36 -15.87 5.47
CA VAL A 96 0.25 -14.91 5.46
C VAL A 96 0.06 -14.23 6.82
N LEU A 97 0.56 -14.83 7.89
CA LEU A 97 0.43 -14.35 9.26
C LEU A 97 0.95 -12.90 9.43
N ASP A 98 2.01 -12.52 8.70
CA ASP A 98 2.58 -11.17 8.73
C ASP A 98 1.58 -10.10 8.22
N ARG A 99 0.62 -10.50 7.39
CA ARG A 99 -0.49 -9.66 6.97
C ARG A 99 -1.60 -9.67 8.01
N TRP A 100 -2.00 -10.84 8.49
CA TRP A 100 -3.09 -10.95 9.47
C TRP A 100 -2.83 -10.18 10.77
N VAL A 101 -1.59 -10.18 11.28
CA VAL A 101 -1.21 -9.34 12.44
C VAL A 101 -1.67 -7.89 12.27
N ARG A 102 -1.47 -7.31 11.08
CA ARG A 102 -1.83 -5.92 10.80
C ARG A 102 -3.34 -5.74 10.66
N HIS A 103 -4.03 -6.73 10.10
CA HIS A 103 -5.47 -6.65 9.89
C HIS A 103 -6.27 -6.90 11.18
N ILE A 104 -5.86 -7.81 12.05
CA ILE A 104 -6.57 -8.12 13.30
C ILE A 104 -6.77 -6.85 14.14
N VAL A 105 -5.69 -6.13 14.44
CA VAL A 105 -5.78 -4.88 15.22
C VAL A 105 -6.14 -3.66 14.37
N GLY A 106 -5.80 -3.66 13.08
CA GLY A 106 -6.06 -2.52 12.20
C GLY A 106 -7.51 -2.41 11.73
N GLN A 107 -8.20 -3.53 11.53
CA GLN A 107 -9.61 -3.56 11.11
C GLN A 107 -10.55 -3.26 12.28
N THR A 108 -10.15 -3.60 13.50
CA THR A 108 -10.88 -3.35 14.75
C THR A 108 -10.58 -1.98 15.36
N LEU A 109 -9.76 -1.15 14.70
CA LEU A 109 -9.22 0.12 15.18
C LEU A 109 -8.35 0.04 16.45
N ARG A 110 -8.08 -1.16 16.98
CA ARG A 110 -7.29 -1.32 18.21
C ARG A 110 -5.79 -1.08 18.03
N ALA A 111 -5.30 -0.87 16.80
CA ALA A 111 -3.88 -0.70 16.51
C ALA A 111 -3.29 0.64 16.98
N LYS A 112 -2.04 0.62 17.50
CA LYS A 112 -1.28 1.84 17.84
C LYS A 112 -1.21 2.88 16.70
N VAL A 113 -1.15 2.40 15.47
CA VAL A 113 -0.94 3.22 14.27
C VAL A 113 -2.24 3.63 13.56
N ILE A 114 -3.38 3.67 14.26
CA ILE A 114 -4.59 4.21 13.62
C ILE A 114 -4.35 5.64 13.13
N CYS A 115 -4.67 5.86 11.86
CA CYS A 115 -4.67 7.15 11.20
C CYS A 115 -5.62 7.09 10.00
N PHE A 116 -6.26 8.21 9.71
CA PHE A 116 -7.29 8.36 8.68
C PHE A 116 -6.88 9.47 7.73
N ARG A 117 -7.39 9.49 6.50
CA ARG A 117 -7.25 10.73 5.70
C ARG A 117 -8.20 11.79 6.27
N PRO A 118 -7.88 13.10 6.23
CA PRO A 118 -8.78 14.16 6.71
C PRO A 118 -10.21 14.05 6.14
N LYS A 119 -10.35 13.77 4.83
CA LYS A 119 -11.67 13.55 4.19
C LYS A 119 -12.43 12.38 4.76
N ILE A 120 -11.73 11.31 5.14
CA ILE A 120 -12.32 10.13 5.76
C ILE A 120 -12.69 10.42 7.21
N MET A 121 -11.84 11.14 7.96
CA MET A 121 -12.13 11.54 9.33
C MET A 121 -13.36 12.45 9.40
N ALA A 122 -13.44 13.49 8.57
CA ALA A 122 -14.62 14.36 8.49
C ALA A 122 -15.90 13.56 8.22
N LYS A 123 -15.82 12.58 7.31
CA LYS A 123 -16.95 11.67 7.03
C LYS A 123 -17.30 10.80 8.24
N ILE A 124 -16.31 10.27 8.96
CA ILE A 124 -16.52 9.46 10.18
C ILE A 124 -17.23 10.29 11.26
N LEU A 125 -16.73 11.50 11.55
CA LEU A 125 -17.31 12.38 12.57
C LEU A 125 -18.74 12.79 12.25
N LYS A 126 -19.05 12.94 10.96
CA LYS A 126 -20.40 13.29 10.47
C LYS A 126 -21.36 12.10 10.48
N ASP A 127 -20.94 10.97 9.91
CA ASP A 127 -21.86 9.89 9.53
C ASP A 127 -21.89 8.73 10.54
N LEU A 128 -20.92 8.62 11.46
CA LEU A 128 -20.82 7.51 12.41
C LEU A 128 -21.02 7.96 13.86
N SER A 129 -21.55 7.05 14.66
CA SER A 129 -21.80 7.21 16.10
C SER A 129 -21.34 5.99 16.89
N GLY A 130 -21.22 6.16 18.20
CA GLY A 130 -20.81 5.12 19.14
C GLY A 130 -19.48 5.44 19.83
N ALA A 131 -19.26 4.77 20.97
CA ALA A 131 -18.10 4.98 21.84
C ALA A 131 -16.74 5.11 21.13
N PRO A 132 -16.34 4.24 20.17
CA PRO A 132 -15.02 4.39 19.54
C PRO A 132 -14.91 5.66 18.70
N ILE A 133 -16.03 6.13 18.13
CA ILE A 133 -16.05 7.34 17.32
C ILE A 133 -16.04 8.58 18.21
N ASP A 134 -16.75 8.52 19.34
CA ASP A 134 -16.78 9.60 20.32
C ASP A 134 -15.41 9.76 21.00
N ASP A 135 -14.72 8.66 21.31
CA ASP A 135 -13.35 8.69 21.84
C ASP A 135 -12.34 9.23 20.82
N ILE A 136 -12.48 8.84 19.53
CA ILE A 136 -11.67 9.43 18.46
C ILE A 136 -11.93 10.93 18.35
N ALA A 137 -13.19 11.35 18.42
CA ALA A 137 -13.56 12.74 18.35
C ALA A 137 -12.95 13.53 19.53
N ALA A 138 -13.00 12.98 20.74
CA ALA A 138 -12.44 13.61 21.95
C ALA A 138 -10.93 13.87 21.88
N CYS A 139 -10.20 13.16 21.00
CA CYS A 139 -8.78 13.42 20.72
C CYS A 139 -8.54 14.58 19.74
N LEU A 140 -9.59 15.25 19.25
CA LEU A 140 -9.50 16.36 18.32
C LEU A 140 -9.82 17.69 19.03
N PRO A 141 -9.26 18.83 18.55
CA PRO A 141 -9.38 20.13 19.24
C PRO A 141 -10.82 20.56 19.57
N GLU A 142 -11.77 20.30 18.67
CA GLU A 142 -13.18 20.68 18.85
C GLU A 142 -14.11 19.45 18.82
N GLY A 143 -13.58 18.27 19.17
CA GLY A 143 -14.41 17.07 19.21
C GLY A 143 -14.97 16.70 17.83
N ARG A 144 -16.27 16.40 17.80
CA ARG A 144 -17.02 16.16 16.56
C ARG A 144 -17.18 17.40 15.68
N ALA A 145 -17.07 18.59 16.26
CA ALA A 145 -17.23 19.86 15.55
C ALA A 145 -15.96 20.31 14.81
N THR A 146 -14.83 19.61 15.01
CA THR A 146 -13.55 19.91 14.38
C THR A 146 -13.70 20.11 12.87
N ALA A 147 -13.33 21.31 12.42
CA ALA A 147 -13.43 21.70 11.02
C ALA A 147 -12.40 20.96 10.15
N TYR A 148 -12.67 20.84 8.84
CA TYR A 148 -11.85 20.03 7.94
C TYR A 148 -10.39 20.51 7.84
N ASP A 149 -10.18 21.82 7.84
CA ASP A 149 -8.87 22.47 7.87
C ASP A 149 -8.10 22.14 9.15
N GLN A 150 -8.78 22.14 10.30
CA GLN A 150 -8.19 21.75 11.59
C GLN A 150 -7.84 20.26 11.68
N LEU A 151 -8.44 19.43 10.83
CA LEU A 151 -8.06 18.02 10.71
C LEU A 151 -6.73 17.84 9.99
N VAL A 152 -6.22 18.80 9.23
CA VAL A 152 -4.92 18.67 8.54
C VAL A 152 -3.79 18.73 9.58
N GLY A 153 -2.76 17.90 9.41
CA GLY A 153 -1.60 17.87 10.31
C GLY A 153 -1.80 17.13 11.63
N GLN A 154 -3.04 16.77 12.01
CA GLN A 154 -3.31 16.00 13.22
C GLN A 154 -2.70 14.59 13.16
N ILE A 155 -2.25 14.05 14.30
CA ILE A 155 -1.66 12.71 14.38
C ILE A 155 -2.64 11.63 13.88
N LEU A 156 -3.94 11.77 14.22
CA LEU A 156 -5.00 10.87 13.77
C LEU A 156 -5.30 10.99 12.28
N THR A 157 -4.80 12.02 11.61
CA THR A 157 -5.09 12.29 10.19
C THR A 157 -3.87 12.25 9.27
N ASN A 158 -2.67 12.02 9.83
CA ASN A 158 -1.40 11.99 9.09
C ASN A 158 -1.12 10.64 8.41
N GLY A 159 -2.13 10.05 7.76
CA GLY A 159 -1.95 8.79 7.05
C GLY A 159 -3.23 8.20 6.45
N SER A 160 -3.18 6.93 6.07
CA SER A 160 -4.31 6.24 5.42
C SER A 160 -4.45 4.78 5.84
N HIS A 161 -4.04 4.46 7.06
CA HIS A 161 -4.12 3.10 7.59
C HIS A 161 -5.57 2.64 7.77
N CYS A 162 -6.44 3.55 8.22
CA CYS A 162 -7.84 3.27 8.51
C CYS A 162 -8.78 3.89 7.48
N THR A 163 -9.86 3.19 7.16
CA THR A 163 -10.90 3.63 6.22
C THR A 163 -12.22 3.84 6.96
N PHE A 164 -13.16 4.53 6.30
CA PHE A 164 -14.53 4.69 6.80
C PHE A 164 -15.18 3.34 7.12
N ASN A 165 -14.95 2.34 6.28
CA ASN A 165 -15.51 1.00 6.43
C ASN A 165 -14.97 0.26 7.66
N LYS A 166 -13.68 0.41 7.98
CA LYS A 166 -13.11 -0.12 9.23
C LYS A 166 -13.72 0.53 10.46
N ALA A 167 -13.90 1.85 10.43
CA ALA A 167 -14.55 2.58 11.53
C ALA A 167 -16.01 2.15 11.72
N ARG A 168 -16.76 1.94 10.63
CA ARG A 168 -18.13 1.41 10.69
C ARG A 168 -18.16 0.00 11.30
N PHE A 169 -17.27 -0.88 10.87
CA PHE A 169 -17.15 -2.22 11.45
C PHE A 169 -16.84 -2.18 12.94
N ALA A 170 -15.86 -1.35 13.35
CA ALA A 170 -15.48 -1.25 14.74
C ALA A 170 -16.61 -0.69 15.61
N ALA A 171 -17.28 0.38 15.16
CA ALA A 171 -18.41 0.97 15.87
C ALA A 171 -19.57 -0.02 16.07
N ARG A 172 -19.86 -0.88 15.07
CA ARG A 172 -20.94 -1.89 15.16
C ARG A 172 -20.65 -3.05 16.11
N ASN A 173 -19.38 -3.33 16.37
CA ASN A 173 -18.97 -4.50 17.16
C ASN A 173 -18.24 -4.09 18.46
N TRP A 174 -18.38 -2.82 18.87
CA TRP A 174 -17.58 -2.25 19.94
C TRP A 174 -17.80 -2.92 21.29
N ASP A 175 -19.01 -3.42 21.54
CA ASP A 175 -19.35 -4.24 22.70
C ASP A 175 -18.47 -5.49 22.84
N ARG A 176 -17.92 -5.99 21.72
CA ARG A 176 -17.14 -7.25 21.66
C ARG A 176 -15.67 -7.06 21.34
N ILE A 177 -15.28 -5.94 20.74
CA ILE A 177 -13.87 -5.64 20.39
C ILE A 177 -13.29 -4.47 21.16
N GLY A 178 -14.12 -3.72 21.90
CA GLY A 178 -13.71 -2.57 22.69
C GLY A 178 -12.92 -2.95 23.94
N PRO A 179 -12.55 -1.96 24.76
CA PRO A 179 -11.82 -2.17 26.01
C PRO A 179 -12.47 -3.23 26.91
N GLY A 180 -11.66 -4.13 27.48
CA GLY A 180 -12.11 -5.21 28.36
C GLY A 180 -12.38 -6.54 27.64
N ASN A 181 -12.38 -6.54 26.30
CA ASN A 181 -12.58 -7.76 25.50
C ASN A 181 -11.28 -8.38 24.95
N GLU A 182 -10.11 -7.85 25.31
CA GLU A 182 -8.82 -8.24 24.72
C GLU A 182 -8.57 -9.75 24.82
N ALA A 183 -8.94 -10.36 25.94
CA ALA A 183 -8.75 -11.78 26.18
C ALA A 183 -9.61 -12.68 25.28
N THR A 184 -10.74 -12.20 24.78
CA THR A 184 -11.68 -13.01 23.97
C THR A 184 -11.73 -12.60 22.50
N MET A 185 -11.22 -11.41 22.17
CA MET A 185 -11.29 -10.82 20.82
C MET A 185 -10.70 -11.75 19.74
N LEU A 186 -9.55 -12.38 20.02
CA LEU A 186 -8.90 -13.27 19.04
C LEU A 186 -9.69 -14.57 18.80
N GLY A 187 -10.30 -15.15 19.83
CA GLY A 187 -11.11 -16.37 19.69
C GLY A 187 -12.37 -16.18 18.85
N ARG A 188 -12.80 -14.92 18.68
CA ARG A 188 -13.92 -14.53 17.80
C ARG A 188 -13.51 -14.33 16.35
N ILE A 189 -12.22 -14.24 16.06
CA ILE A 189 -11.72 -14.01 14.71
C ILE A 189 -11.32 -15.34 14.09
N ARG A 190 -11.87 -15.65 12.91
CA ARG A 190 -11.44 -16.79 12.10
C ARG A 190 -10.70 -16.30 10.87
N CYS A 191 -9.57 -16.93 10.59
CA CYS A 191 -8.69 -16.61 9.49
C CYS A 191 -8.74 -17.74 8.47
N VAL A 192 -9.09 -17.43 7.23
CA VAL A 192 -9.12 -18.37 6.10
C VAL A 192 -8.01 -18.00 5.13
N PHE A 193 -7.23 -18.96 4.67
CA PHE A 193 -6.23 -18.74 3.62
C PHE A 193 -6.27 -19.82 2.57
N GLN A 194 -6.21 -19.41 1.31
CA GLN A 194 -6.06 -20.29 0.18
C GLN A 194 -4.82 -19.85 -0.61
N PRO A 195 -3.70 -20.60 -0.51
CA PRO A 195 -2.52 -20.32 -1.32
C PRO A 195 -2.75 -20.66 -2.79
N VAL A 196 -2.02 -19.94 -3.65
CA VAL A 196 -1.78 -20.33 -5.03
C VAL A 196 -1.02 -21.67 -5.00
N PRO A 197 -1.37 -22.63 -5.85
CA PRO A 197 -0.70 -23.93 -5.88
C PRO A 197 0.81 -23.79 -6.09
N ALA A 198 1.61 -24.50 -5.29
CA ALA A 198 3.08 -24.40 -5.35
C ALA A 198 3.66 -24.73 -6.74
N VAL A 199 2.99 -25.60 -7.50
CA VAL A 199 3.39 -25.91 -8.89
C VAL A 199 3.38 -24.68 -9.81
N CYS A 200 2.56 -23.67 -9.52
CA CYS A 200 2.53 -22.43 -10.28
C CYS A 200 3.84 -21.64 -10.15
N GLU A 201 4.72 -21.94 -9.19
CA GLU A 201 6.05 -21.33 -9.12
C GLU A 201 6.86 -21.52 -10.41
N THR A 202 6.68 -22.64 -11.12
CA THR A 202 7.37 -22.89 -12.41
C THR A 202 6.90 -21.94 -13.51
N LEU A 203 5.73 -21.32 -13.36
CA LEU A 203 5.19 -20.33 -14.29
C LEU A 203 5.91 -18.98 -14.16
N LEU A 204 6.72 -18.78 -13.13
CA LEU A 204 7.44 -17.52 -12.87
C LEU A 204 8.92 -17.58 -13.28
N VAL A 205 9.32 -18.58 -14.06
CA VAL A 205 10.68 -18.71 -14.59
C VAL A 205 11.02 -17.45 -15.41
N GLY A 206 12.16 -16.83 -15.08
CA GLY A 206 12.61 -15.58 -15.71
C GLY A 206 12.22 -14.30 -14.97
N ALA A 207 11.19 -14.32 -14.12
CA ALA A 207 10.83 -13.17 -13.29
C ALA A 207 11.75 -13.06 -12.06
N LYS A 208 12.17 -11.84 -11.70
CA LYS A 208 13.03 -11.60 -10.52
C LYS A 208 12.49 -10.48 -9.64
N GLY A 209 12.85 -10.53 -8.36
CA GLY A 209 12.60 -9.46 -7.39
C GLY A 209 11.15 -8.95 -7.41
N LYS A 210 11.02 -7.62 -7.44
CA LYS A 210 9.73 -6.91 -7.36
C LYS A 210 8.80 -7.18 -8.55
N GLU A 211 9.35 -7.39 -9.75
CA GLU A 211 8.57 -7.68 -10.95
C GLU A 211 7.79 -8.98 -10.80
N ARG A 212 8.45 -10.02 -10.25
CA ARG A 212 7.81 -11.29 -9.91
C ARG A 212 6.63 -11.11 -8.95
N GLY A 213 6.84 -10.34 -7.86
CA GLY A 213 5.77 -10.02 -6.91
C GLY A 213 4.62 -9.22 -7.52
N ASN A 214 4.93 -8.25 -8.39
CA ASN A 214 3.93 -7.45 -9.08
C ASN A 214 3.10 -8.28 -10.05
N TRP A 215 3.72 -9.19 -10.81
CA TRP A 215 3.01 -10.08 -11.72
C TRP A 215 1.99 -10.94 -10.97
N VAL A 216 2.44 -11.65 -9.94
CA VAL A 216 1.56 -12.49 -9.11
C VAL A 216 0.46 -11.66 -8.47
N ARG A 217 0.76 -10.45 -8.01
CA ARG A 217 -0.23 -9.56 -7.41
C ARG A 217 -1.27 -9.08 -8.42
N GLU A 218 -0.83 -8.47 -9.51
CA GLU A 218 -1.71 -7.72 -10.43
C GLU A 218 -2.38 -8.63 -11.45
N VAL A 219 -1.67 -9.66 -11.93
CA VAL A 219 -2.16 -10.56 -12.98
C VAL A 219 -2.90 -11.75 -12.38
N TRP A 220 -2.33 -12.38 -11.35
CA TRP A 220 -2.95 -13.57 -10.78
C TRP A 220 -4.00 -13.24 -9.73
N LEU A 221 -3.64 -12.50 -8.68
CA LEU A 221 -4.48 -12.45 -7.48
C LEU A 221 -5.45 -11.27 -7.40
N ARG A 222 -5.08 -10.08 -7.89
CA ARG A 222 -5.95 -8.90 -7.80
C ARG A 222 -7.28 -9.06 -8.55
N PRO A 223 -7.35 -9.69 -9.73
CA PRO A 223 -8.63 -9.96 -10.38
C PRO A 223 -9.54 -10.84 -9.51
N LEU A 224 -8.97 -11.88 -8.91
CA LEU A 224 -9.68 -12.85 -8.06
C LEU A 224 -10.13 -12.21 -6.74
N GLU A 225 -9.28 -11.39 -6.11
CA GLU A 225 -9.60 -10.59 -4.93
C GLU A 225 -10.79 -9.67 -5.21
N LYS A 226 -10.73 -8.90 -6.32
CA LYS A 226 -11.81 -7.97 -6.71
C LYS A 226 -13.11 -8.70 -7.00
N GLN A 227 -13.06 -9.86 -7.66
CA GLN A 227 -14.24 -10.68 -7.90
C GLN A 227 -14.85 -11.13 -6.57
N SER A 228 -14.03 -11.69 -5.67
CA SER A 228 -14.47 -12.18 -4.37
C SER A 228 -15.07 -11.06 -3.50
N ILE A 229 -14.47 -9.87 -3.49
CA ILE A 229 -15.03 -8.72 -2.76
C ILE A 229 -16.37 -8.28 -3.36
N ARG A 230 -16.53 -8.28 -4.68
CA ARG A 230 -17.81 -7.92 -5.33
C ARG A 230 -18.91 -8.92 -5.00
N GLU A 231 -18.58 -10.19 -4.94
CA GLU A 231 -19.51 -11.28 -4.66
C GLU A 231 -19.93 -11.33 -3.18
N PHE A 232 -18.95 -11.35 -2.28
CA PHE A 232 -19.20 -11.51 -0.85
C PHE A 232 -19.42 -10.21 -0.09
N ARG A 233 -19.06 -9.05 -0.66
CA ARG A 233 -19.26 -7.71 -0.08
C ARG A 233 -18.87 -7.60 1.40
N PRO A 234 -17.64 -7.98 1.79
CA PRO A 234 -17.15 -7.83 3.16
C PRO A 234 -17.15 -6.36 3.61
N ILE A 235 -17.60 -6.08 4.84
CA ILE A 235 -17.81 -4.72 5.34
C ILE A 235 -16.55 -3.83 5.33
N CYS A 236 -15.36 -4.38 5.61
CA CYS A 236 -14.12 -3.59 5.76
C CYS A 236 -13.39 -3.28 4.45
N ASN A 237 -13.71 -3.96 3.35
CA ASN A 237 -13.10 -3.68 2.05
C ASN A 237 -13.59 -2.34 1.51
N ALA A 238 -12.70 -1.55 0.90
CA ALA A 238 -13.01 -0.20 0.45
C ALA A 238 -14.00 -0.17 -0.73
N GLU A 239 -14.04 -1.26 -1.48
CA GLU A 239 -14.92 -1.48 -2.63
C GLU A 239 -16.37 -1.77 -2.22
N THR A 240 -16.60 -2.19 -0.98
CA THR A 240 -17.94 -2.46 -0.46
C THR A 240 -18.64 -1.15 -0.14
N VAL A 241 -19.76 -0.88 -0.84
CA VAL A 241 -20.59 0.30 -0.58
C VAL A 241 -21.24 0.17 0.80
N PRO A 242 -21.15 1.20 1.67
CA PRO A 242 -21.78 1.14 2.99
C PRO A 242 -23.28 0.80 2.95
N GLY A 243 -23.70 -0.17 3.76
CA GLY A 243 -25.08 -0.66 3.82
C GLY A 243 -25.40 -1.75 2.81
N THR A 244 -24.44 -2.14 1.97
CA THR A 244 -24.61 -3.23 0.99
C THR A 244 -23.79 -4.48 1.34
N GLU A 245 -23.06 -4.46 2.45
CA GLU A 245 -22.35 -5.63 2.95
C GLU A 245 -23.26 -6.84 3.15
N ARG A 246 -22.73 -8.04 2.89
CA ARG A 246 -23.42 -9.30 3.24
C ARG A 246 -22.99 -9.75 4.62
N GLU A 247 -23.95 -10.06 5.48
CA GLU A 247 -23.70 -10.61 6.82
C GLU A 247 -24.04 -12.11 6.94
N ASP A 248 -24.56 -12.69 5.86
CA ASP A 248 -24.96 -14.10 5.74
C ASP A 248 -23.83 -15.01 5.22
N VAL A 249 -22.67 -14.43 4.89
CA VAL A 249 -21.53 -15.17 4.33
C VAL A 249 -20.71 -15.80 5.44
N GLY A 250 -20.80 -17.13 5.54
CA GLY A 250 -20.07 -17.94 6.51
C GLY A 250 -18.72 -18.47 5.99
N VAL A 251 -17.93 -19.03 6.90
CA VAL A 251 -16.58 -19.56 6.62
C VAL A 251 -16.59 -20.61 5.50
N ALA A 252 -17.49 -21.59 5.57
CA ALA A 252 -17.55 -22.70 4.61
C ALA A 252 -17.86 -22.23 3.17
N GLU A 253 -18.72 -21.23 2.99
CA GLU A 253 -19.05 -20.65 1.67
C GLU A 253 -17.79 -20.09 1.02
N VAL A 254 -17.01 -19.30 1.77
CA VAL A 254 -15.78 -18.67 1.26
C VAL A 254 -14.66 -19.68 1.05
N GLU A 255 -14.52 -20.68 1.92
CA GLU A 255 -13.53 -21.75 1.73
C GLU A 255 -13.79 -22.52 0.43
N VAL A 256 -15.04 -22.90 0.17
CA VAL A 256 -15.44 -23.57 -1.08
C VAL A 256 -15.19 -22.66 -2.28
N ALA A 257 -15.57 -21.38 -2.18
CA ALA A 257 -15.38 -20.43 -3.26
C ALA A 257 -13.90 -20.21 -3.57
N PHE A 258 -13.05 -20.01 -2.57
CA PHE A 258 -11.61 -19.82 -2.75
C PHE A 258 -10.95 -21.07 -3.33
N LYS A 259 -11.30 -22.26 -2.83
CA LYS A 259 -10.83 -23.54 -3.39
C LYS A 259 -11.21 -23.66 -4.87
N ASN A 260 -12.47 -23.38 -5.20
CA ASN A 260 -12.96 -23.43 -6.58
C ASN A 260 -12.24 -22.41 -7.47
N ILE A 261 -12.11 -21.16 -7.01
CA ILE A 261 -11.39 -20.10 -7.72
C ILE A 261 -9.96 -20.55 -8.04
N MET A 262 -9.19 -21.04 -7.05
CA MET A 262 -7.82 -21.50 -7.33
C MET A 262 -7.79 -22.72 -8.24
N LYS A 263 -8.77 -23.62 -8.13
CA LYS A 263 -8.87 -24.83 -8.95
C LYS A 263 -9.16 -24.52 -10.41
N THR A 264 -10.05 -23.57 -10.68
CA THR A 264 -10.51 -23.26 -12.05
C THR A 264 -9.72 -22.13 -12.71
N THR A 265 -8.96 -21.36 -11.93
CA THR A 265 -8.14 -20.27 -12.49
C THR A 265 -6.96 -20.85 -13.27
N THR A 266 -6.86 -20.47 -14.54
CA THR A 266 -5.64 -20.69 -15.33
C THR A 266 -4.65 -19.57 -15.02
N PHE A 267 -3.59 -19.88 -14.28
CA PHE A 267 -2.53 -18.92 -13.98
C PHE A 267 -1.63 -18.73 -15.20
N SER A 268 -1.50 -17.49 -15.66
CA SER A 268 -0.65 -17.16 -16.81
C SER A 268 0.83 -17.26 -16.45
N ALA A 269 1.61 -17.93 -17.31
CA ALA A 269 3.07 -17.86 -17.25
C ALA A 269 3.56 -16.42 -17.31
N PHE A 270 4.67 -16.15 -16.62
CA PHE A 270 5.39 -14.90 -16.76
C PHE A 270 5.87 -14.78 -18.19
N GLY A 271 5.34 -13.80 -18.91
CA GLY A 271 5.62 -13.58 -20.32
C GLY A 271 6.08 -12.15 -20.54
N VAL A 272 7.33 -11.99 -20.97
CA VAL A 272 7.88 -10.70 -21.44
C VAL A 272 7.25 -10.29 -22.79
N THR A 273 6.54 -11.22 -23.45
CA THR A 273 5.92 -10.99 -24.76
C THR A 273 4.41 -11.22 -24.69
N GLY A 274 3.63 -10.15 -24.89
CA GLY A 274 2.24 -10.29 -25.30
C GLY A 274 1.17 -10.14 -24.22
N VAL A 275 1.30 -9.17 -23.32
CA VAL A 275 0.12 -8.39 -22.92
C VAL A 275 0.55 -6.93 -22.94
N GLY A 276 -0.17 -6.10 -23.70
CA GLY A 276 -0.22 -4.67 -23.46
C GLY A 276 -0.83 -4.41 -22.08
N MET A 277 -0.14 -4.83 -21.03
CA MET A 277 -0.37 -4.34 -19.69
C MET A 277 0.12 -2.92 -19.73
N HIS A 278 -0.79 -2.02 -20.08
CA HIS A 278 -0.82 -0.75 -19.37
C HIS A 278 -0.57 -1.09 -17.90
N PRO A 279 0.54 -0.62 -17.28
CA PRO A 279 0.58 -0.58 -15.83
C PRO A 279 -0.73 0.11 -15.45
N VAL A 280 -1.53 -0.48 -14.57
CA VAL A 280 -2.81 0.11 -14.15
C VAL A 280 -2.53 1.57 -13.87
N THR A 281 -2.94 2.40 -14.82
CA THR A 281 -2.95 3.83 -14.70
C THR A 281 -3.92 4.03 -13.56
N GLY A 282 -3.38 4.38 -12.39
CA GLY A 282 -4.21 4.99 -11.38
C GLY A 282 -4.92 6.11 -12.12
N ARG A 283 -6.24 5.96 -12.30
CA ARG A 283 -7.09 6.95 -12.98
C ARG A 283 -6.63 8.32 -12.48
N PRO A 284 -6.12 9.21 -13.35
CA PRO A 284 -5.60 10.49 -12.89
C PRO A 284 -6.70 11.13 -12.04
N ALA A 285 -6.32 11.60 -10.85
CA ALA A 285 -7.24 12.37 -10.03
C ALA A 285 -7.79 13.49 -10.91
N SER A 286 -9.11 13.73 -10.88
CA SER A 286 -9.72 14.80 -11.68
C SER A 286 -8.91 16.08 -11.49
N ARG A 287 -8.76 16.91 -12.53
CA ARG A 287 -7.97 18.15 -12.50
C ARG A 287 -8.23 19.01 -11.24
N ALA A 288 -9.48 19.06 -10.78
CA ALA A 288 -9.90 19.69 -9.52
C ALA A 288 -9.28 19.13 -8.21
N VAL A 289 -8.76 17.91 -8.20
CA VAL A 289 -8.04 17.29 -7.07
C VAL A 289 -6.54 17.56 -7.16
N VAL A 290 -6.00 17.75 -8.37
CA VAL A 290 -4.60 18.13 -8.60
C VAL A 290 -4.41 19.61 -8.28
N ASP A 291 -5.32 20.48 -8.71
CA ASP A 291 -5.28 21.92 -8.47
C ASP A 291 -5.46 22.27 -6.97
N VAL A 292 -6.18 21.43 -6.20
CA VAL A 292 -6.35 21.58 -4.74
C VAL A 292 -5.13 21.07 -3.95
N PHE A 293 -4.35 20.14 -4.51
CA PHE A 293 -3.13 19.65 -3.87
C PHE A 293 -1.94 20.59 -4.08
N ASP A 294 -1.89 21.30 -5.22
CA ASP A 294 -0.89 22.32 -5.49
C ASP A 294 -1.12 23.63 -4.70
N ALA A 295 -2.30 23.83 -4.10
CA ALA A 295 -2.66 25.05 -3.36
C ALA A 295 -2.30 25.03 -1.85
N ASN A 296 -2.00 23.88 -1.24
CA ASN A 296 -1.85 23.75 0.23
C ASN A 296 -0.39 23.55 0.66
N THR A 297 0.46 24.46 0.25
CA THR A 297 1.90 24.18 0.11
C THR A 297 2.75 25.24 0.83
N GLY A 298 2.30 25.73 1.99
CA GLY A 298 2.98 26.82 2.70
C GLY A 298 2.76 26.86 4.21
N GLU A 299 2.70 25.71 4.89
CA GLU A 299 2.66 25.69 6.35
C GLU A 299 4.05 25.60 6.97
N ALA A 300 4.29 26.47 7.96
CA ALA A 300 5.54 26.53 8.72
C ALA A 300 5.80 25.24 9.50
N PRO A 301 7.07 24.84 9.73
CA PRO A 301 7.42 23.66 10.52
C PRO A 301 6.88 23.72 11.95
N SER A 302 6.36 22.60 12.46
CA SER A 302 5.99 22.50 13.88
C SER A 302 7.26 22.47 14.76
N GLU A 303 7.19 22.97 15.99
CA GLU A 303 8.34 22.98 16.94
C GLU A 303 8.95 21.57 17.16
N SER A 304 8.12 20.53 17.11
CA SER A 304 8.57 19.13 17.19
C SER A 304 9.31 18.66 15.94
N GLU A 305 9.00 19.19 14.76
CA GLU A 305 9.73 18.90 13.53
C GLU A 305 11.07 19.64 13.52
N VAL A 306 11.12 20.87 14.05
CA VAL A 306 12.36 21.65 14.19
C VAL A 306 13.34 20.94 15.12
N ALA A 307 12.90 20.56 16.33
CA ALA A 307 13.76 19.88 17.30
C ALA A 307 14.30 18.53 16.78
N LEU A 308 13.52 17.82 15.96
CA LEU A 308 13.96 16.56 15.39
C LEU A 308 14.87 16.74 14.17
N ALA A 309 14.60 17.76 13.35
CA ALA A 309 15.48 18.11 12.23
C ALA A 309 16.86 18.53 12.75
N GLU A 310 16.91 19.32 13.82
CA GLU A 310 18.14 19.70 14.51
C GLU A 310 18.89 18.47 15.07
N ALA A 311 18.19 17.51 15.68
CA ALA A 311 18.80 16.28 16.19
C ALA A 311 19.40 15.39 15.08
N GLU A 312 18.84 15.44 13.86
CA GLU A 312 19.34 14.69 12.70
C GLU A 312 20.30 15.52 11.82
N GLY A 313 20.57 16.78 12.16
CA GLY A 313 21.42 17.69 11.38
C GLY A 313 20.82 18.12 10.04
N LEU A 314 19.50 18.10 9.91
CA LEU A 314 18.75 18.41 8.69
C LEU A 314 17.94 19.70 8.86
N CYS A 315 17.54 20.34 7.75
CA CYS A 315 16.48 21.35 7.81
C CYS A 315 15.09 20.68 7.88
N GLY A 316 14.07 21.40 8.35
CA GLY A 316 12.73 20.84 8.54
C GLY A 316 12.11 20.33 7.24
N GLU A 317 12.37 21.00 6.12
CA GLU A 317 11.93 20.64 4.77
C GLU A 317 12.57 19.32 4.31
N GLU A 318 13.86 19.17 4.57
CA GLU A 318 14.64 17.96 4.26
C GLU A 318 14.13 16.76 5.05
N LEU A 319 13.96 16.91 6.37
CA LEU A 319 13.43 15.86 7.23
C LEU A 319 12.05 15.38 6.74
N ARG A 320 11.16 16.31 6.39
CA ARG A 320 9.80 15.99 5.88
C ARG A 320 9.84 15.25 4.55
N PHE A 321 10.72 15.67 3.64
CA PHE A 321 10.90 14.98 2.36
C PHE A 321 11.47 13.58 2.58
N ARG A 322 12.56 13.46 3.35
CA ARG A 322 13.25 12.18 3.61
C ARG A 322 12.38 11.14 4.29
N ARG A 323 11.50 11.55 5.22
CA ARG A 323 10.53 10.65 5.86
C ARG A 323 9.52 10.03 4.90
N SER A 324 9.32 10.62 3.72
CA SER A 324 8.45 10.07 2.68
C SER A 324 9.16 9.11 1.73
N LEU A 325 10.48 8.92 1.89
CA LEU A 325 11.31 8.07 1.04
C LEU A 325 11.46 6.66 1.60
N SER A 326 11.69 5.71 0.69
CA SER A 326 12.24 4.40 1.04
C SER A 326 13.74 4.51 1.33
N PRO A 327 14.40 3.49 1.92
CA PRO A 327 15.85 3.51 2.10
C PRO A 327 16.64 3.70 0.80
N ALA A 328 16.13 3.16 -0.32
CA ALA A 328 16.72 3.41 -1.64
C ALA A 328 16.51 4.86 -2.11
N GLY A 329 15.33 5.42 -1.81
CA GLY A 329 15.03 6.84 -2.01
C GLY A 329 15.94 7.75 -1.19
N VAL A 330 16.28 7.38 0.05
CA VAL A 330 17.23 8.14 0.87
C VAL A 330 18.62 8.11 0.22
N ARG A 331 19.12 6.93 -0.16
CA ARG A 331 20.44 6.80 -0.80
C ARG A 331 20.58 7.58 -2.10
N ILE A 332 19.60 7.52 -3.01
CA ILE A 332 19.68 8.26 -4.27
C ILE A 332 19.70 9.78 -4.05
N ILE A 333 19.08 10.27 -2.96
CA ILE A 333 19.09 11.68 -2.60
C ILE A 333 20.40 12.07 -1.92
N ASP A 334 20.95 11.22 -1.07
CA ASP A 334 22.31 11.38 -0.52
C ASP A 334 23.33 11.47 -1.65
N ASP A 335 23.31 10.53 -2.60
CA ASP A 335 24.18 10.52 -3.77
C ASP A 335 23.99 11.78 -4.64
N LEU A 336 22.75 12.26 -4.78
CA LEU A 336 22.44 13.48 -5.55
C LEU A 336 22.99 14.74 -4.86
N GLN A 337 22.99 14.80 -3.52
CA GLN A 337 23.55 15.93 -2.78
C GLN A 337 25.08 15.88 -2.75
N GLU A 338 25.65 14.71 -2.49
CA GLU A 338 27.11 14.51 -2.40
C GLU A 338 27.80 14.74 -3.74
N GLN A 339 27.18 14.31 -4.84
CA GLN A 339 27.75 14.42 -6.19
C GLN A 339 27.24 15.64 -6.95
N CYS A 340 26.54 16.56 -6.30
CA CYS A 340 25.99 17.75 -6.96
C CYS A 340 27.11 18.64 -7.49
N PRO A 341 27.21 18.88 -8.82
CA PRO A 341 28.19 19.81 -9.37
C PRO A 341 27.94 21.24 -8.87
N ASP A 342 29.00 22.04 -8.71
CA ASP A 342 28.92 23.43 -8.19
C ASP A 342 27.99 24.36 -9.01
N VAL A 343 27.79 24.04 -10.29
CA VAL A 343 26.88 24.78 -11.18
C VAL A 343 25.40 24.52 -10.87
N LEU A 344 25.11 23.49 -10.07
CA LEU A 344 23.79 23.10 -9.61
C LEU A 344 23.67 23.29 -8.09
N ARG A 345 22.43 23.47 -7.64
CA ARG A 345 22.05 23.48 -6.23
C ARG A 345 20.91 22.53 -6.00
N VAL A 346 21.07 21.62 -5.05
CA VAL A 346 19.99 20.82 -4.47
C VAL A 346 19.45 21.52 -3.24
N TYR A 347 18.13 21.69 -3.15
CA TYR A 347 17.49 22.26 -1.96
C TYR A 347 16.08 21.72 -1.79
N TYR A 348 15.56 21.81 -0.57
CA TYR A 348 14.23 21.36 -0.21
C TYR A 348 13.28 22.56 -0.10
N THR A 349 11.99 22.30 -0.25
CA THR A 349 10.95 23.32 -0.04
C THR A 349 9.89 22.83 0.94
N ASP A 350 9.05 23.75 1.38
CA ASP A 350 7.91 23.48 2.25
C ASP A 350 6.89 22.50 1.62
N ASN A 351 6.99 22.25 0.31
CA ASN A 351 6.06 21.40 -0.44
C ASN A 351 6.35 19.90 -0.33
N LYS A 352 7.23 19.48 0.59
CA LYS A 352 7.76 18.11 0.66
C LYS A 352 8.29 17.69 -0.72
N ASP A 353 9.05 18.58 -1.33
CA ASP A 353 9.76 18.36 -2.59
C ASP A 353 11.25 18.67 -2.43
N LEU A 354 12.04 18.01 -3.28
CA LEU A 354 13.44 18.35 -3.51
C LEU A 354 13.56 18.97 -4.89
N ARG A 355 14.35 20.03 -5.01
CA ARG A 355 14.59 20.75 -6.26
C ARG A 355 16.05 20.75 -6.61
N VAL A 356 16.32 20.58 -7.90
CA VAL A 356 17.63 20.80 -8.49
C VAL A 356 17.52 22.04 -9.37
N ALA A 357 18.34 23.05 -9.10
CA ALA A 357 18.37 24.30 -9.84
C ALA A 357 19.78 24.64 -10.30
N LEU A 358 19.90 25.51 -11.31
CA LEU A 358 21.15 26.21 -11.59
C LEU A 358 21.53 27.11 -10.40
N ALA A 359 22.82 27.40 -10.25
CA ALA A 359 23.31 28.40 -9.28
C ALA A 359 22.64 29.78 -9.46
N THR A 360 22.14 30.09 -10.67
CA THR A 360 21.36 31.30 -10.99
C THR A 360 19.93 31.28 -10.43
N GLY A 361 19.49 30.18 -9.82
CA GLY A 361 18.18 30.01 -9.20
C GLY A 361 17.12 29.36 -10.10
N ARG A 362 17.43 29.08 -11.37
CA ARG A 362 16.47 28.43 -12.28
C ARG A 362 16.29 26.95 -11.95
N VAL A 363 15.09 26.54 -11.58
CA VAL A 363 14.76 25.14 -11.27
C VAL A 363 14.74 24.29 -12.55
N LEU A 364 15.46 23.18 -12.52
CA LEU A 364 15.60 22.22 -13.61
C LEU A 364 14.82 20.93 -13.34
N LEU A 365 14.78 20.50 -12.07
CA LEU A 365 14.08 19.32 -11.60
C LEU A 365 13.27 19.63 -10.34
N VAL A 366 12.08 19.04 -10.26
CA VAL A 366 11.30 18.90 -9.03
C VAL A 366 11.09 17.41 -8.77
N VAL A 367 11.50 16.96 -7.60
CA VAL A 367 11.42 15.57 -7.13
C VAL A 367 10.40 15.52 -6.00
N THR A 368 9.36 14.71 -6.18
CA THR A 368 8.32 14.47 -5.18
C THR A 368 8.14 12.98 -4.96
N THR A 369 7.55 12.56 -3.85
CA THR A 369 7.28 11.15 -3.59
C THR A 369 5.86 10.79 -4.00
N SER A 370 5.68 9.61 -4.61
CA SER A 370 4.36 9.10 -4.95
C SER A 370 4.37 7.58 -4.97
N HIS A 371 3.53 6.97 -4.13
CA HIS A 371 3.35 5.51 -4.07
C HIS A 371 4.67 4.71 -3.91
N GLY A 372 5.65 5.26 -3.18
CA GLY A 372 6.96 4.64 -2.96
C GLY A 372 7.93 4.76 -4.14
N ARG A 373 7.60 5.57 -5.16
CA ARG A 373 8.48 5.99 -6.26
C ARG A 373 8.81 7.48 -6.15
N LEU A 374 9.84 7.90 -6.88
CA LEU A 374 10.12 9.31 -7.07
C LEU A 374 9.41 9.78 -8.34
N ARG A 375 8.57 10.79 -8.20
CA ARG A 375 7.94 11.51 -9.31
C ARG A 375 8.83 12.70 -9.67
N ILE A 376 9.35 12.71 -10.88
CA ILE A 376 10.23 13.75 -11.40
C ILE A 376 9.44 14.64 -12.35
N SER A 377 9.56 15.95 -12.19
CA SER A 377 9.09 16.94 -13.17
C SER A 377 10.28 17.80 -13.61
N THR A 378 10.42 18.03 -14.91
CA THR A 378 11.61 18.66 -15.49
C THR A 378 11.29 19.62 -16.64
N LEU A 379 12.23 20.52 -16.94
CA LEU A 379 12.23 21.38 -18.13
C LEU A 379 12.72 20.67 -19.40
N ALA A 380 13.39 19.51 -19.28
CA ALA A 380 13.78 18.71 -20.45
C ALA A 380 12.54 18.28 -21.25
N SER A 381 12.67 18.12 -22.56
CA SER A 381 11.55 17.69 -23.41
C SER A 381 11.22 16.20 -23.20
N VAL A 382 10.02 15.80 -23.60
CA VAL A 382 9.57 14.41 -23.51
C VAL A 382 10.52 13.49 -24.29
N GLU A 383 10.92 13.92 -25.49
CA GLU A 383 11.81 13.17 -26.38
C GLU A 383 13.18 12.95 -25.75
N VAL A 384 13.73 13.96 -25.07
CA VAL A 384 15.04 13.83 -24.39
C VAL A 384 14.94 12.89 -23.19
N CYS A 385 13.87 12.98 -22.40
CA CYS A 385 13.66 12.04 -21.30
C CYS A 385 13.47 10.60 -21.79
N GLN A 386 12.74 10.39 -22.90
CA GLN A 386 12.58 9.08 -23.52
C GLN A 386 13.90 8.53 -24.08
N ALA A 387 14.72 9.38 -24.70
CA ALA A 387 16.06 9.00 -25.17
C ALA A 387 17.00 8.56 -24.03
N LEU A 388 16.80 9.11 -22.83
CA LEU A 388 17.50 8.71 -21.60
C LEU A 388 16.88 7.46 -20.93
N GLY A 389 15.86 6.86 -21.53
CA GLY A 389 15.24 5.61 -21.05
C GLY A 389 14.07 5.80 -20.08
N PHE A 390 13.52 7.02 -19.95
CA PHE A 390 12.39 7.29 -19.07
C PHE A 390 11.05 7.26 -19.80
N GLU A 391 10.05 6.63 -19.18
CA GLU A 391 8.65 6.75 -19.62
C GLU A 391 8.11 8.13 -19.24
N ALA A 392 8.27 9.09 -20.16
CA ALA A 392 7.97 10.49 -19.94
C ALA A 392 6.68 10.96 -20.63
N GLU A 393 5.94 11.81 -19.93
CA GLU A 393 4.67 12.41 -20.37
C GLU A 393 4.76 13.95 -20.31
N PRO A 394 4.09 14.67 -21.23
CA PRO A 394 4.06 16.13 -21.20
C PRO A 394 3.20 16.67 -20.05
N ILE A 395 3.59 17.80 -19.48
CA ILE A 395 2.81 18.56 -18.51
C ILE A 395 2.23 19.80 -19.21
N ILE A 396 0.90 19.92 -19.25
CA ILE A 396 0.21 21.05 -19.88
C ILE A 396 -0.07 22.14 -18.84
N GLY A 397 0.33 23.38 -19.14
CA GLY A 397 -0.03 24.57 -18.34
C GLY A 397 0.82 24.77 -17.07
N ASN A 398 2.00 24.16 -17.00
CA ASN A 398 2.95 24.33 -15.88
C ASN A 398 4.30 24.83 -16.42
N THR A 399 5.15 25.36 -15.54
CA THR A 399 6.52 25.76 -15.86
C THR A 399 7.38 24.56 -16.26
N MET A 400 7.18 23.41 -15.60
CA MET A 400 7.81 22.15 -15.99
C MET A 400 7.12 21.56 -17.21
N ARG A 401 7.90 20.99 -18.13
CA ARG A 401 7.43 20.51 -19.43
C ARG A 401 7.10 19.03 -19.44
N THR A 402 7.80 18.26 -18.60
CA THR A 402 7.78 16.79 -18.68
C THR A 402 7.73 16.18 -17.30
N ARG A 403 7.01 15.05 -17.16
CA ARG A 403 6.91 14.25 -15.94
C ARG A 403 7.20 12.79 -16.22
N PHE A 404 7.84 12.12 -15.26
CA PHE A 404 7.99 10.66 -15.24
C PHE A 404 8.18 10.17 -13.80
N TYR A 405 8.24 8.86 -13.64
CA TYR A 405 8.45 8.20 -12.35
C TYR A 405 9.71 7.33 -12.43
N ILE A 406 10.50 7.33 -11.35
CA ILE A 406 11.63 6.42 -11.20
C ILE A 406 11.46 5.57 -9.95
N ASP A 407 11.86 4.30 -10.04
CA ASP A 407 12.05 3.47 -8.86
C ASP A 407 13.45 3.77 -8.32
N PRO A 408 13.58 4.33 -7.10
CA PRO A 408 14.89 4.68 -6.56
C PRO A 408 15.77 3.46 -6.26
N ALA A 409 15.24 2.23 -6.32
CA ALA A 409 16.04 1.01 -6.22
C ALA A 409 16.73 0.61 -7.54
N GLU A 410 16.26 1.13 -8.67
CA GLU A 410 16.71 0.75 -10.02
C GLU A 410 17.37 1.91 -10.77
N CYS A 411 17.18 3.14 -10.29
CA CYS A 411 17.72 4.34 -10.90
C CYS A 411 18.91 4.86 -10.08
N ALA A 412 20.05 5.12 -10.74
CA ALA A 412 21.19 5.81 -10.13
C ALA A 412 21.00 7.33 -10.15
N SER A 413 21.62 8.05 -9.21
CA SER A 413 21.62 9.52 -9.14
C SER A 413 22.20 10.17 -10.40
N GLY A 414 23.17 9.53 -11.06
CA GLY A 414 23.74 9.97 -12.34
C GLY A 414 22.70 10.20 -13.44
N ALA A 415 21.59 9.46 -13.42
CA ALA A 415 20.52 9.64 -14.39
C ALA A 415 19.74 10.96 -14.13
N LEU A 416 19.58 11.35 -12.87
CA LEU A 416 18.98 12.65 -12.51
C LEU A 416 19.89 13.81 -12.96
N PHE A 417 21.21 13.69 -12.85
CA PHE A 417 22.12 14.70 -13.40
C PHE A 417 22.08 14.80 -14.91
N ALA A 418 21.97 13.68 -15.62
CA ALA A 418 21.80 13.69 -17.08
C ALA A 418 20.54 14.48 -17.49
N ILE A 419 19.43 14.30 -16.77
CA ILE A 419 18.18 15.03 -17.01
C ILE A 419 18.32 16.50 -16.62
N ALA A 420 18.99 16.82 -15.50
CA ALA A 420 19.27 18.20 -15.12
C ALA A 420 20.13 18.90 -16.19
N GLY A 421 21.15 18.23 -16.73
CA GLY A 421 21.98 18.75 -17.82
C GLY A 421 21.18 19.03 -19.09
N ALA A 422 20.32 18.09 -19.50
CA ALA A 422 19.39 18.28 -20.61
C ALA A 422 18.44 19.47 -20.38
N ALA A 423 17.89 19.59 -19.17
CA ALA A 423 17.03 20.70 -18.79
C ALA A 423 17.78 22.05 -18.79
N ALA A 424 19.05 22.07 -18.41
CA ALA A 424 19.89 23.27 -18.43
C ALA A 424 20.13 23.78 -19.85
N GLN A 425 20.34 22.87 -20.82
CA GLN A 425 20.51 23.24 -22.24
C GLN A 425 19.28 23.97 -22.81
N VAL A 426 18.08 23.61 -22.35
CA VAL A 426 16.81 24.25 -22.74
C VAL A 426 16.64 25.65 -22.13
N VAL A 427 17.38 25.96 -21.07
CA VAL A 427 17.33 27.26 -20.38
C VAL A 427 18.41 28.21 -20.89
N VAL A 428 19.56 27.68 -21.31
CA VAL A 428 20.73 28.44 -21.75
C VAL A 428 20.74 28.71 -23.26
N GLY A 429 20.09 27.85 -24.05
CA GLY A 429 19.78 28.09 -25.46
C GLY A 429 18.43 28.75 -25.63
#